data_AF-A0A1R3HLE2-F1
#
_entry.id   AF-A0A1R3HLE2-F1
#
_cell.length_a   1.000
_cell.length_b   1.000
_cell.length_c   1.000
_cell.angle_alpha   90.00
_cell.angle_beta   90.00
_cell.angle_gamma   90.00
#
_symmetry.space_group_name_H-M   'P 1'
#
loop_
_entity.id
_entity.type
_entity.pdbx_description
1 polymer ?
#
loop_
_entity_poly.entity_id
_entity_poly.type
_entity_poly.pdbx_seq_one_letter_code
_entity_poly.pdbx_strand_id
1 'polypeptide(L)'
;MTEEAHGIPPSRADMYVRTRTRKDGNYVNEKATQVMERIKEIRIETDDHSEEVSWTNDVFSKVVGPEKRGRILCSGLKSTSSNRSGPSCSQPMQPNEEVQGLRSEIATLKTVLNGVLGVLRRQLPNESEELLNMARLFDGEVADAGSAPEISLHKNNRSSESTHQPSPINDVRYVAIMFSTYARMRKLSGKRTYELYLSHPDPLSRCRNLVEQQQQLTAKAVMETKEDQNQPQEEEQVVNPWEVKAKDGGKIDYDKLIDKFGCQRLDQSLADRVQRLTSRPPHIFLRRGVFFAHRDFNEILDAYERGDKFYLYTGRGPSSEALHLGHLIPFMFTKYLQDAFKVPLVIQLTDDEKFLWKDLSIEESQRLARENAKDIIACGFDISKTFIFSDFDYVGGAFYKNMVKVARCVTYNKVVGIFGFTGEDHIGKVSFPPVQAVPSFPSSFPHLFPGKDDLRCLIPCAIDQDPYFRMTRDVAPRLGYQKPALIESLFFPALQGETGKMSASDKNSAIYVTDSAKEIKTKVMCYAFSGGQDSKALHEKYGANLEVDISIKYLNFFLEDDAELEHIKKEYGAGRMFTSQVKERLIEVLTEVVERHRRARAAVTDEMVDAFMAVRPLPNVFD
;
A
#
# COMPACT_ATOMS: atom_id res chain seq x y z
N MET A 1 -24.41 -25.86 -28.01
CA MET A 1 -23.85 -26.70 -29.08
C MET A 1 -24.83 -26.58 -30.23
N THR A 2 -24.41 -25.98 -31.35
CA THR A 2 -25.26 -25.77 -32.53
C THR A 2 -24.84 -26.73 -33.65
N GLU A 3 -25.87 -27.39 -34.16
CA GLU A 3 -26.11 -28.36 -35.24
C GLU A 3 -25.30 -28.32 -36.57
N GLU A 4 -24.04 -27.89 -36.61
CA GLU A 4 -23.31 -27.75 -37.90
C GLU A 4 -22.06 -28.64 -38.08
N ALA A 5 -21.95 -29.76 -37.37
CA ALA A 5 -20.92 -30.77 -37.69
C ALA A 5 -21.53 -32.16 -37.56
N HIS A 6 -21.39 -32.98 -38.61
CA HIS A 6 -21.93 -34.33 -38.76
C HIS A 6 -21.42 -35.34 -37.70
N GLY A 7 -21.58 -35.05 -36.41
CA GLY A 7 -21.05 -35.85 -35.30
C GLY A 7 -19.55 -35.67 -35.03
N ILE A 8 -18.84 -34.88 -35.84
CA ILE A 8 -17.39 -34.65 -35.68
C ILE A 8 -17.15 -33.48 -34.70
N PRO A 9 -16.44 -33.70 -33.57
CA PRO A 9 -16.10 -32.63 -32.64
C PRO A 9 -15.12 -31.62 -33.28
N PRO A 10 -15.31 -30.31 -33.09
CA PRO A 10 -14.44 -29.29 -33.68
C PRO A 10 -13.03 -29.37 -33.08
N SER A 11 -12.00 -29.16 -33.91
CA SER A 11 -10.61 -29.06 -33.42
C SER A 11 -10.42 -27.80 -32.56
N ARG A 12 -9.34 -27.74 -31.77
CA ARG A 12 -8.98 -26.52 -31.00
C ARG A 12 -8.79 -25.30 -31.90
N ALA A 13 -8.23 -25.50 -33.09
CA ALA A 13 -8.13 -24.46 -34.10
C ALA A 13 -9.51 -23.99 -34.57
N ASP A 14 -10.48 -24.90 -34.79
CA ASP A 14 -11.86 -24.51 -35.13
C ASP A 14 -12.56 -23.77 -33.99
N MET A 15 -12.32 -24.20 -32.75
CA MET A 15 -12.84 -23.51 -31.56
C MET A 15 -12.25 -22.11 -31.41
N TYR A 16 -10.95 -21.94 -31.64
CA TYR A 16 -10.31 -20.63 -31.61
C TYR A 16 -10.85 -19.71 -32.70
N VAL A 17 -11.02 -20.23 -33.92
CA VAL A 17 -11.64 -19.50 -35.04
C VAL A 17 -13.05 -19.03 -34.69
N ARG A 18 -13.89 -19.93 -34.17
CA ARG A 18 -15.28 -19.61 -33.82
C ARG A 18 -15.38 -18.60 -32.67
N THR A 19 -14.52 -18.70 -31.66
CA THR A 19 -14.58 -17.81 -30.48
C THR A 19 -13.95 -16.44 -30.72
N ARG A 20 -13.08 -16.31 -31.72
CA ARG A 20 -12.36 -15.07 -32.04
C ARG A 20 -12.83 -14.39 -33.34
N THR A 21 -13.89 -14.92 -33.95
CA THR A 21 -14.61 -14.29 -35.06
C THR A 21 -15.94 -13.74 -34.56
N ARG A 22 -16.19 -12.45 -34.78
CA ARG A 22 -17.44 -11.78 -34.42
C ARG A 22 -18.55 -12.15 -35.43
N LYS A 23 -19.81 -11.86 -35.08
CA LYS A 23 -20.98 -12.14 -35.96
C LYS A 23 -20.93 -11.42 -37.31
N ASP A 24 -20.18 -10.33 -37.41
CA ASP A 24 -19.98 -9.54 -38.64
C ASP A 24 -18.82 -10.05 -39.51
N GLY A 25 -18.18 -11.17 -39.13
CA GLY A 25 -17.06 -11.78 -39.84
C GLY A 25 -15.69 -11.20 -39.50
N ASN A 26 -15.61 -10.13 -38.68
CA ASN A 26 -14.35 -9.53 -38.27
C ASN A 26 -13.72 -10.26 -37.07
N TYR A 27 -12.39 -10.24 -36.98
CA TYR A 27 -11.69 -10.80 -35.82
C TYR A 27 -11.73 -9.87 -34.60
N VAL A 28 -11.65 -10.44 -33.41
CA VAL A 28 -11.85 -9.68 -32.17
C VAL A 28 -10.78 -8.63 -31.86
N ASN A 29 -9.53 -8.85 -32.29
CA ASN A 29 -8.38 -7.93 -32.17
C ASN A 29 -7.24 -8.33 -33.13
N GLU A 30 -6.22 -7.46 -33.27
CA GLU A 30 -5.09 -7.66 -34.19
C GLU A 30 -4.21 -8.87 -33.86
N LYS A 31 -4.03 -9.19 -32.56
CA LYS A 31 -3.34 -10.42 -32.14
C LYS A 31 -4.09 -11.68 -32.60
N ALA A 32 -5.41 -11.68 -32.50
CA ALA A 32 -6.23 -12.77 -33.01
C ALA A 32 -6.10 -12.89 -34.53
N THR A 33 -6.06 -11.78 -35.27
CA THR A 33 -5.80 -11.78 -36.71
C THR A 33 -4.49 -12.49 -37.05
N GLN A 34 -3.38 -12.16 -36.37
CA GLN A 34 -2.07 -12.78 -36.61
C GLN A 34 -2.08 -14.30 -36.35
N VAL A 35 -2.72 -14.73 -35.25
CA VAL A 35 -2.86 -16.15 -34.92
C VAL A 35 -3.73 -16.87 -35.96
N MET A 36 -4.79 -16.23 -36.45
CA MET A 36 -5.71 -16.81 -37.43
C MET A 36 -5.08 -16.98 -38.81
N GLU A 37 -4.29 -16.01 -39.27
CA GLU A 37 -3.55 -16.13 -40.54
C GLU A 37 -2.53 -17.28 -40.46
N ARG A 38 -1.81 -17.40 -39.34
CA ARG A 38 -0.87 -18.51 -39.12
C ARG A 38 -1.55 -19.88 -39.03
N ILE A 39 -2.76 -19.96 -38.47
CA ILE A 39 -3.58 -21.18 -38.49
C ILE A 39 -3.97 -21.56 -39.93
N LYS A 40 -4.33 -20.58 -40.77
CA LYS A 40 -4.67 -20.83 -42.18
C LYS A 40 -3.47 -21.31 -42.99
N GLU A 41 -2.31 -20.68 -42.81
CA GLU A 41 -1.05 -21.08 -43.45
C GLU A 41 -0.72 -22.54 -43.13
N ILE A 42 -0.72 -22.91 -41.85
CA ILE A 42 -0.41 -24.29 -41.43
C ILE A 42 -1.46 -25.27 -41.96
N ARG A 43 -2.75 -24.92 -42.01
CA ARG A 43 -3.79 -25.78 -42.62
C ARG A 43 -3.59 -26.02 -44.12
N ILE A 44 -2.95 -25.10 -44.83
CA ILE A 44 -2.63 -25.27 -46.26
C ILE A 44 -1.39 -26.17 -46.41
N GLU A 45 -0.42 -26.05 -45.50
CA GLU A 45 0.83 -26.83 -45.53
C GLU A 45 0.66 -28.27 -45.03
N THR A 46 -0.33 -28.55 -44.18
CA THR A 46 -0.61 -29.90 -43.67
C THR A 46 -1.91 -30.43 -44.25
N ASP A 47 -1.82 -31.37 -45.19
CA ASP A 47 -2.96 -32.16 -45.69
C ASP A 47 -3.37 -33.22 -44.65
N ASP A 48 -3.74 -32.74 -43.46
CA ASP A 48 -3.89 -33.55 -42.26
C ASP A 48 -5.37 -33.85 -41.99
N HIS A 49 -5.82 -35.00 -42.50
CA HIS A 49 -7.10 -35.63 -42.17
C HIS A 49 -7.01 -36.53 -40.93
N SER A 50 -6.07 -36.30 -39.99
CA SER A 50 -6.00 -37.10 -38.76
C SER A 50 -7.17 -36.81 -37.80
N GLU A 51 -7.93 -37.85 -37.48
CA GLU A 51 -9.08 -37.81 -36.55
C GLU A 51 -8.68 -37.82 -35.06
N GLU A 52 -7.38 -37.68 -34.74
CA GLU A 52 -6.85 -37.85 -33.39
C GLU A 52 -6.44 -36.51 -32.75
N VAL A 53 -7.11 -36.13 -31.64
CA VAL A 53 -6.90 -34.85 -30.95
C VAL A 53 -5.58 -34.88 -30.15
N SER A 54 -4.47 -34.51 -30.79
CA SER A 54 -3.17 -34.36 -30.14
C SER A 54 -3.00 -32.98 -29.50
N TRP A 55 -2.98 -32.91 -28.17
CA TRP A 55 -2.86 -31.66 -27.40
C TRP A 55 -1.47 -31.03 -27.43
N THR A 56 -0.47 -31.73 -27.95
CA THR A 56 0.92 -31.28 -28.02
C THR A 56 1.37 -30.96 -29.44
N ASN A 57 0.65 -31.43 -30.47
CA ASN A 57 1.08 -31.30 -31.87
C ASN A 57 -0.06 -30.98 -32.86
N ASP A 58 -1.22 -30.50 -32.37
CA ASP A 58 -2.28 -30.01 -33.26
C ASP A 58 -1.92 -28.66 -33.90
N VAL A 59 -2.66 -28.31 -34.96
CA VAL A 59 -2.51 -27.03 -35.69
C VAL A 59 -2.49 -25.83 -34.73
N PHE A 60 -3.31 -25.87 -33.67
CA PHE A 60 -3.35 -24.79 -32.68
C PHE A 60 -2.06 -24.69 -31.87
N SER A 61 -1.52 -25.80 -31.39
CA SER A 61 -0.27 -25.85 -30.63
C SER A 61 0.94 -25.48 -31.48
N LYS A 62 0.92 -25.75 -32.80
CA LYS A 62 1.96 -25.28 -33.73
C LYS A 62 2.00 -23.75 -33.86
N VAL A 63 0.86 -23.07 -33.67
CA VAL A 63 0.76 -21.60 -33.76
C VAL A 63 1.01 -20.92 -32.42
N VAL A 64 0.41 -21.43 -31.35
CA VAL A 64 0.37 -20.76 -30.04
C VAL A 64 1.39 -21.35 -29.04
N GLY A 65 1.98 -22.50 -29.37
CA GLY A 65 2.87 -23.27 -28.51
C GLY A 65 2.13 -24.39 -27.76
N PRO A 66 2.86 -25.38 -27.21
CA PRO A 66 2.27 -26.48 -26.45
C PRO A 66 1.61 -25.98 -25.16
N GLU A 67 0.52 -26.62 -24.77
CA GLU A 67 -0.24 -26.23 -23.57
C GLU A 67 0.55 -26.54 -22.29
N LYS A 68 0.82 -25.51 -21.47
CA LYS A 68 1.55 -25.67 -20.20
C LYS A 68 0.61 -26.31 -19.15
N ARG A 69 0.94 -27.51 -18.68
CA ARG A 69 0.14 -28.22 -17.67
C ARG A 69 0.32 -27.59 -16.28
N GLY A 70 -0.72 -26.94 -15.78
CA GLY A 70 -0.92 -26.50 -14.38
C GLY A 70 -2.42 -26.34 -14.09
N ARG A 71 -2.90 -26.81 -12.93
CA ARG A 71 -4.32 -26.82 -12.50
C ARG A 71 -4.78 -25.42 -12.04
N ILE A 72 -6.02 -24.94 -12.23
CA ILE A 72 -7.24 -25.50 -12.84
C ILE A 72 -8.11 -24.39 -13.45
N LEU A 73 -8.88 -24.84 -14.44
CA LEU A 73 -10.06 -24.31 -15.11
C LEU A 73 -10.98 -23.41 -14.27
N CYS A 74 -11.29 -22.25 -14.84
CA CYS A 74 -12.61 -21.64 -14.67
C CYS A 74 -13.56 -22.24 -15.71
N SER A 75 -14.74 -22.72 -15.30
CA SER A 75 -15.90 -22.84 -16.19
C SER A 75 -17.21 -22.97 -15.42
N GLY A 76 -18.08 -21.97 -15.58
CA GLY A 76 -19.46 -22.14 -16.04
C GLY A 76 -20.46 -22.91 -15.18
N LEU A 77 -21.66 -22.34 -15.06
CA LEU A 77 -22.86 -22.92 -14.46
C LEU A 77 -23.08 -24.40 -14.88
N LYS A 78 -22.96 -25.32 -13.91
CA LYS A 78 -23.95 -26.37 -13.58
C LYS A 78 -23.40 -27.24 -12.43
N SER A 79 -24.27 -27.52 -11.46
CA SER A 79 -24.00 -28.40 -10.31
C SER A 79 -23.76 -29.85 -10.75
N THR A 80 -22.80 -30.55 -10.15
CA THR A 80 -22.88 -32.01 -9.97
C THR A 80 -22.14 -32.47 -8.72
N SER A 81 -22.71 -33.53 -8.13
CA SER A 81 -22.47 -34.11 -6.82
C SER A 81 -21.14 -34.86 -6.66
N SER A 82 -20.66 -34.88 -5.42
CA SER A 82 -19.68 -35.82 -4.90
C SER A 82 -20.09 -37.28 -5.13
N ASN A 83 -19.25 -38.06 -5.81
CA ASN A 83 -18.88 -39.45 -5.48
C ASN A 83 -18.12 -40.07 -6.65
N ARG A 84 -16.81 -40.26 -6.50
CA ARG A 84 -16.05 -41.40 -7.06
C ARG A 84 -14.64 -41.41 -6.49
N SER A 85 -14.38 -42.43 -5.68
CA SER A 85 -13.08 -42.81 -5.13
C SER A 85 -12.35 -43.76 -6.09
N GLY A 86 -11.01 -43.61 -6.16
CA GLY A 86 -10.04 -44.61 -6.63
C GLY A 86 -9.16 -44.18 -7.82
N PRO A 87 -7.98 -44.80 -8.04
CA PRO A 87 -6.93 -45.24 -7.11
C PRO A 87 -5.64 -44.41 -7.26
N SER A 88 -4.77 -44.42 -6.25
CA SER A 88 -3.42 -43.82 -6.33
C SER A 88 -2.58 -44.53 -7.39
N CYS A 89 -2.00 -43.78 -8.33
CA CYS A 89 -0.94 -44.27 -9.19
C CYS A 89 0.30 -43.41 -8.98
N SER A 90 1.25 -43.98 -8.24
CA SER A 90 2.65 -43.60 -8.22
C SER A 90 3.25 -43.87 -9.61
N GLN A 91 3.64 -42.82 -10.33
CA GLN A 91 4.63 -42.92 -11.41
C GLN A 91 5.82 -42.01 -11.09
N PRO A 92 7.06 -42.51 -11.21
CA PRO A 92 8.26 -41.68 -11.07
C PRO A 92 8.33 -40.70 -12.25
N MET A 93 8.57 -39.42 -11.93
CA MET A 93 8.72 -38.35 -12.91
C MET A 93 9.87 -38.67 -13.87
N GLN A 94 9.60 -38.63 -15.17
CA GLN A 94 10.63 -38.58 -16.21
C GLN A 94 11.42 -37.26 -16.06
N PRO A 95 12.76 -37.27 -16.20
CA PRO A 95 13.57 -36.06 -16.07
C PRO A 95 13.21 -35.05 -17.16
N ASN A 96 13.01 -33.79 -16.78
CA ASN A 96 12.71 -32.70 -17.69
C ASN A 96 13.91 -32.45 -18.61
N GLU A 97 13.77 -32.67 -19.94
CA GLU A 97 14.87 -32.56 -20.92
C GLU A 97 15.54 -31.17 -20.90
N GLU A 98 14.77 -30.13 -20.60
CA GLU A 98 15.24 -28.75 -20.45
C GLU A 98 16.19 -28.59 -19.24
N VAL A 99 15.92 -29.31 -18.15
CA VAL A 99 16.80 -29.35 -16.96
C VAL A 99 18.07 -30.14 -17.24
N GLN A 100 18.02 -31.17 -18.10
CA GLN A 100 19.23 -31.87 -18.55
C GLN A 100 20.08 -31.02 -19.49
N GLY A 101 19.46 -30.25 -20.39
CA GLY A 101 20.14 -29.27 -21.23
C GLY A 101 20.88 -28.21 -20.41
N LEU A 102 20.21 -27.60 -19.43
CA LEU A 102 20.81 -26.62 -18.52
C LEU A 102 21.94 -27.22 -17.67
N ARG A 103 21.80 -28.47 -17.20
CA ARG A 103 22.88 -29.17 -16.47
C ARG A 103 24.12 -29.38 -17.34
N SER A 104 23.93 -29.68 -18.63
CA SER A 104 25.02 -29.83 -19.60
C SER A 104 25.74 -28.50 -19.89
N GLU A 105 24.98 -27.41 -20.04
CA GLU A 105 25.55 -26.07 -20.22
C GLU A 105 26.35 -25.60 -19.00
N ILE A 106 25.83 -25.84 -17.78
CA ILE A 106 26.55 -25.54 -16.53
C ILE A 106 27.84 -26.35 -16.43
N ALA A 107 27.82 -27.63 -16.81
CA ALA A 107 29.03 -28.46 -16.82
C ALA A 107 30.07 -27.94 -17.82
N THR A 108 29.63 -27.45 -18.98
CA THR A 108 30.49 -26.86 -20.00
C THR A 108 31.11 -25.55 -19.51
N LEU A 109 30.32 -24.68 -18.89
CA LEU A 109 30.79 -23.42 -18.30
C LEU A 109 31.79 -23.65 -17.15
N LYS A 110 31.54 -24.65 -16.28
CA LYS A 110 32.50 -25.05 -15.23
C LYS A 110 33.84 -25.47 -15.82
N THR A 111 33.83 -26.20 -16.93
CA THR A 111 35.05 -26.65 -17.62
C THR A 111 35.86 -25.48 -18.19
N VAL A 112 35.18 -24.51 -18.82
CA VAL A 112 35.84 -23.29 -19.36
C VAL A 112 36.45 -22.46 -18.23
N LEU A 113 35.70 -22.26 -17.14
CA LEU A 113 36.16 -21.47 -15.99
C LEU A 113 37.39 -22.10 -15.32
N ASN A 114 37.40 -23.43 -15.15
CA ASN A 114 38.55 -24.16 -14.62
C ASN A 114 39.78 -24.04 -15.53
N GLY A 115 39.57 -24.01 -16.86
CA GLY A 115 40.63 -23.72 -17.83
C GLY A 115 41.24 -22.32 -17.64
N VAL A 116 40.40 -21.29 -17.45
CA VAL A 116 40.82 -19.90 -17.22
C VAL A 116 41.55 -19.75 -15.87
N LEU A 117 41.03 -20.36 -14.81
CA LEU A 117 41.69 -20.40 -13.49
C LEU A 117 43.07 -21.06 -13.56
N GLY A 118 43.22 -22.14 -14.35
CA GLY A 118 44.50 -22.81 -14.57
C GLY A 118 45.53 -21.98 -15.36
N VAL A 119 45.09 -21.01 -16.16
CA VAL A 119 45.96 -20.05 -16.85
C VAL A 119 46.37 -18.92 -15.90
N LEU A 120 45.43 -18.36 -15.15
CA LEU A 120 45.68 -17.32 -14.15
C LEU A 120 46.68 -17.78 -13.08
N ARG A 121 46.55 -19.03 -12.61
CA ARG A 121 47.46 -19.63 -11.61
C ARG A 121 48.90 -19.80 -12.10
N ARG A 122 49.11 -19.87 -13.42
CA ARG A 122 50.45 -19.93 -14.03
C ARG A 122 51.08 -18.55 -14.23
N GLN A 123 50.27 -17.49 -14.34
CA GLN A 123 50.74 -16.12 -14.54
C GLN A 123 50.92 -15.34 -13.24
N LEU A 124 50.23 -15.72 -12.16
CA LEU A 124 50.27 -15.03 -10.86
C LEU A 124 50.50 -16.03 -9.70
N PRO A 125 51.77 -16.45 -9.45
CA PRO A 125 52.07 -17.49 -8.46
C PRO A 125 51.97 -17.03 -6.99
N ASN A 126 51.94 -15.72 -6.71
CA ASN A 126 51.95 -15.18 -5.34
C ASN A 126 50.55 -14.81 -4.78
N GLU A 127 49.46 -14.95 -5.54
CA GLU A 127 48.09 -14.66 -5.11
C GLU A 127 47.28 -15.94 -4.88
N SER A 128 47.90 -16.92 -4.19
CA SER A 128 47.38 -18.29 -4.16
C SER A 128 46.19 -18.52 -3.21
N GLU A 129 45.90 -17.63 -2.25
CA GLU A 129 44.79 -17.81 -1.30
C GLU A 129 43.42 -17.32 -1.85
N GLU A 130 43.37 -16.17 -2.51
CA GLU A 130 42.11 -15.59 -3.00
C GLU A 130 41.54 -16.41 -4.17
N LEU A 131 42.40 -16.93 -5.05
CA LEU A 131 42.02 -17.83 -6.14
C LEU A 131 41.54 -19.20 -5.63
N LEU A 132 42.02 -19.67 -4.46
CA LEU A 132 41.60 -20.94 -3.85
C LEU A 132 40.23 -20.81 -3.17
N ASN A 133 39.93 -19.64 -2.59
CA ASN A 133 38.61 -19.34 -2.01
C ASN A 133 37.53 -19.20 -3.10
N MET A 134 37.87 -18.61 -4.24
CA MET A 134 36.97 -18.53 -5.40
C MET A 134 36.63 -19.91 -5.98
N ALA A 135 37.58 -20.85 -6.06
CA ALA A 135 37.31 -22.20 -6.56
C ALA A 135 36.39 -23.01 -5.63
N ARG A 136 36.57 -22.89 -4.30
CA ARG A 136 35.74 -23.60 -3.30
C ARG A 136 34.28 -23.15 -3.27
N LEU A 137 33.99 -21.91 -3.67
CA LEU A 137 32.63 -21.38 -3.75
C LEU A 137 31.78 -22.04 -4.85
N PHE A 138 32.39 -22.68 -5.86
CA PHE A 138 31.68 -23.27 -7.01
C PHE A 138 31.57 -24.80 -7.01
N ASP A 139 32.31 -25.48 -6.13
CA ASP A 139 32.29 -26.94 -5.96
C ASP A 139 31.37 -27.42 -4.82
N GLY A 140 30.56 -26.53 -4.24
CA GLY A 140 29.52 -26.91 -3.28
C GLY A 140 28.47 -27.83 -3.90
N GLU A 141 28.43 -29.08 -3.46
CA GLU A 141 27.43 -30.09 -3.84
C GLU A 141 26.01 -29.63 -3.43
N VAL A 142 25.05 -29.76 -4.34
CA VAL A 142 23.62 -29.54 -4.06
C VAL A 142 23.09 -30.79 -3.36
N ALA A 143 22.98 -30.75 -2.04
CA ALA A 143 22.27 -31.74 -1.24
C ALA A 143 20.74 -31.51 -1.30
N ASP A 144 20.02 -32.62 -1.35
CA ASP A 144 18.56 -32.74 -1.46
C ASP A 144 17.86 -32.27 -0.16
N ALA A 145 17.09 -31.18 -0.25
CA ALA A 145 16.13 -30.70 0.76
C ALA A 145 15.25 -29.64 0.08
N GLY A 146 13.92 -29.72 0.02
CA GLY A 146 13.04 -30.03 1.14
C GLY A 146 13.04 -28.84 2.10
N SER A 147 12.16 -27.86 1.85
CA SER A 147 11.85 -26.65 2.65
C SER A 147 12.50 -25.34 2.15
N ALA A 148 11.64 -24.33 1.94
CA ALA A 148 11.89 -22.94 1.54
C ALA A 148 12.64 -22.11 2.63
N PRO A 149 12.89 -20.78 2.49
CA PRO A 149 12.60 -19.86 1.39
C PRO A 149 13.76 -18.96 0.91
N GLU A 150 13.59 -18.43 -0.30
CA GLU A 150 14.45 -17.48 -0.99
C GLU A 150 14.36 -16.06 -0.41
N ILE A 151 15.52 -15.46 -0.20
CA ILE A 151 15.73 -14.02 -0.06
C ILE A 151 16.03 -13.47 -1.45
N SER A 152 15.27 -12.47 -1.90
CA SER A 152 15.62 -11.67 -3.09
C SER A 152 16.12 -10.28 -2.67
N LEU A 153 17.24 -9.85 -3.26
CA LEU A 153 17.71 -8.46 -3.28
C LEU A 153 18.27 -8.14 -4.67
N HIS A 154 17.40 -7.50 -5.45
CA HIS A 154 17.59 -6.32 -6.30
C HIS A 154 18.89 -5.95 -7.04
N LYS A 155 18.59 -5.36 -8.23
CA LYS A 155 19.24 -4.28 -9.01
C LYS A 155 20.34 -4.67 -10.02
N ASN A 156 20.09 -4.34 -11.29
CA ASN A 156 20.82 -3.23 -11.91
C ASN A 156 20.23 -2.70 -13.23
N ASN A 157 20.39 -1.38 -13.36
CA ASN A 157 20.27 -0.54 -14.55
C ASN A 157 21.04 -1.09 -15.76
N ARG A 158 20.57 -0.79 -16.98
CA ARG A 158 21.41 -0.14 -18.01
C ARG A 158 20.63 0.42 -19.20
N SER A 159 21.01 1.64 -19.52
CA SER A 159 20.83 2.46 -20.72
C SER A 159 21.40 1.84 -22.00
N SER A 160 20.84 2.22 -23.17
CA SER A 160 21.63 2.58 -24.36
C SER A 160 20.78 3.25 -25.44
N GLU A 161 21.21 4.43 -25.87
CA GLU A 161 20.81 5.14 -27.09
C GLU A 161 21.23 4.37 -28.36
N SER A 162 20.46 4.47 -29.45
CA SER A 162 21.04 4.67 -30.78
C SER A 162 20.05 5.33 -31.75
N THR A 163 20.56 6.33 -32.45
CA THR A 163 19.92 7.16 -33.49
C THR A 163 20.16 6.58 -34.88
N HIS A 164 19.15 6.54 -35.76
CA HIS A 164 19.34 6.76 -37.21
C HIS A 164 18.06 7.21 -37.93
N GLN A 165 18.23 8.19 -38.82
CA GLN A 165 17.23 8.82 -39.70
C GLN A 165 16.99 8.04 -41.00
N PRO A 166 15.91 8.34 -41.77
CA PRO A 166 15.34 7.46 -42.79
C PRO A 166 15.57 7.90 -44.26
N SER A 167 15.47 6.94 -45.20
CA SER A 167 15.30 7.13 -46.65
C SER A 167 14.48 5.95 -47.24
N PRO A 168 13.95 6.00 -48.49
CA PRO A 168 12.67 6.56 -48.89
C PRO A 168 11.61 5.51 -49.28
N ILE A 169 10.37 6.00 -49.39
CA ILE A 169 9.09 5.31 -49.57
C ILE A 169 8.91 4.79 -51.01
N ASN A 170 8.52 3.51 -51.16
CA ASN A 170 8.03 2.92 -52.42
C ASN A 170 6.49 2.82 -52.45
N ASP A 171 5.97 2.97 -53.66
CA ASP A 171 4.70 3.60 -54.08
C ASP A 171 3.39 2.81 -53.94
N VAL A 172 3.32 1.76 -53.09
CA VAL A 172 2.12 0.88 -53.05
C VAL A 172 1.12 1.25 -51.95
N ARG A 173 1.56 1.95 -50.90
CA ARG A 173 0.68 2.36 -49.78
C ARG A 173 -0.25 3.52 -50.13
N TYR A 174 0.10 4.35 -51.12
CA TYR A 174 -0.69 5.51 -51.52
C TYR A 174 -2.04 5.12 -52.16
N VAL A 175 -2.07 4.02 -52.93
CA VAL A 175 -3.28 3.54 -53.59
C VAL A 175 -4.27 2.94 -52.58
N ALA A 176 -3.79 2.25 -51.54
CA ALA A 176 -4.64 1.67 -50.49
C ALA A 176 -5.27 2.74 -49.57
N ILE A 177 -4.54 3.82 -49.29
CA ILE A 177 -5.06 4.95 -48.51
C ILE A 177 -6.13 5.70 -49.30
N MET A 178 -5.96 5.86 -50.62
CA MET A 178 -6.96 6.49 -51.50
C MET A 178 -8.29 5.71 -51.52
N PHE A 179 -8.26 4.39 -51.62
CA PHE A 179 -9.49 3.57 -51.61
C PHE A 179 -10.22 3.57 -50.25
N SER A 180 -9.47 3.53 -49.13
CA SER A 180 -10.09 3.55 -47.79
C SER A 180 -10.72 4.91 -47.46
N THR A 181 -10.13 6.00 -47.94
CA THR A 181 -10.66 7.36 -47.78
C THR A 181 -11.89 7.59 -48.67
N TYR A 182 -11.89 7.04 -49.89
CA TYR A 182 -13.02 7.07 -50.83
C TYR A 182 -14.25 6.32 -50.29
N ALA A 183 -14.04 5.17 -49.64
CA ALA A 183 -15.12 4.40 -49.00
C ALA A 183 -15.72 5.12 -47.76
N ARG A 184 -14.89 5.91 -47.05
CA ARG A 184 -15.31 6.65 -45.86
C ARG A 184 -16.10 7.92 -46.20
N MET A 185 -15.73 8.63 -47.27
CA MET A 185 -16.47 9.80 -47.77
C MET A 185 -17.87 9.43 -48.33
N ARG A 186 -18.01 8.25 -48.93
CA ARG A 186 -19.31 7.73 -49.41
C ARG A 186 -20.33 7.48 -48.29
N LYS A 187 -19.87 7.30 -47.05
CA LYS A 187 -20.71 7.06 -45.86
C LYS A 187 -21.12 8.34 -45.12
N LEU A 188 -20.45 9.46 -45.33
CA LEU A 188 -20.58 10.66 -44.49
C LEU A 188 -21.24 11.87 -45.17
N SER A 189 -21.53 11.84 -46.47
CA SER A 189 -22.17 12.97 -47.14
C SER A 189 -23.40 12.55 -47.93
N GLY A 190 -24.56 13.09 -47.56
CA GLY A 190 -25.81 12.90 -48.30
C GLY A 190 -25.68 13.42 -49.74
N LYS A 191 -26.52 12.90 -50.64
CA LYS A 191 -26.45 13.04 -52.11
C LYS A 191 -26.23 14.45 -52.70
N ARG A 192 -26.27 15.54 -51.93
CA ARG A 192 -26.10 16.93 -52.42
C ARG A 192 -24.66 17.46 -52.50
N THR A 193 -23.68 16.82 -51.90
CA THR A 193 -22.26 17.22 -51.98
C THR A 193 -21.51 16.67 -53.20
N TYR A 194 -22.08 15.67 -53.88
CA TYR A 194 -21.42 15.00 -55.01
C TYR A 194 -21.44 15.85 -56.30
N GLU A 195 -22.48 16.64 -56.52
CA GLU A 195 -22.62 17.49 -57.72
C GLU A 195 -21.74 18.75 -57.67
N LEU A 196 -21.35 19.22 -56.47
CA LEU A 196 -20.44 20.34 -56.29
C LEU A 196 -18.95 19.96 -56.36
N TYR A 197 -18.61 18.68 -56.18
CA TYR A 197 -17.21 18.21 -56.23
C TYR A 197 -16.73 17.92 -57.67
N LEU A 198 -17.65 17.53 -58.55
CA LEU A 198 -17.37 17.22 -59.96
C LEU A 198 -17.38 18.46 -60.88
N SER A 199 -17.73 19.63 -60.37
CA SER A 199 -17.78 20.89 -61.13
C SER A 199 -16.56 21.80 -60.90
N HIS A 200 -15.52 21.31 -60.21
CA HIS A 200 -14.26 22.04 -60.04
C HIS A 200 -13.17 21.52 -60.99
N PRO A 201 -12.37 22.42 -61.58
CA PRO A 201 -11.46 22.09 -62.67
C PRO A 201 -10.27 21.21 -62.26
N ASP A 202 -9.97 21.06 -60.96
CA ASP A 202 -8.95 20.13 -60.47
C ASP A 202 -9.27 19.58 -59.06
N PRO A 203 -9.97 18.45 -58.95
CA PRO A 203 -10.32 17.80 -57.69
C PRO A 203 -9.11 17.22 -56.94
N LEU A 204 -8.00 16.94 -57.62
CA LEU A 204 -6.82 16.30 -57.04
C LEU A 204 -5.98 17.29 -56.24
N SER A 205 -5.83 18.53 -56.72
CA SER A 205 -5.14 19.59 -55.99
C SER A 205 -5.86 19.96 -54.68
N ARG A 206 -7.19 19.94 -54.66
CA ARG A 206 -7.97 20.21 -53.44
C ARG A 206 -7.86 19.10 -52.40
N CYS A 207 -7.81 17.84 -52.81
CA CYS A 207 -7.52 16.72 -51.92
C CYS A 207 -6.12 16.83 -51.31
N ARG A 208 -5.11 17.22 -52.10
CA ARG A 208 -3.73 17.37 -51.63
C ARG A 208 -3.62 18.45 -50.55
N ASN A 209 -4.24 19.61 -50.77
CA ASN A 209 -4.29 20.70 -49.80
C ASN A 209 -5.01 20.31 -48.50
N LEU A 210 -6.12 19.56 -48.58
CA LEU A 210 -6.85 19.09 -47.39
C LEU A 210 -6.05 18.06 -46.58
N VAL A 211 -5.29 17.19 -47.24
CA VAL A 211 -4.41 16.21 -46.58
C VAL A 211 -3.24 16.93 -45.90
N GLU A 212 -2.65 17.93 -46.53
CA GLU A 212 -1.58 18.75 -45.93
C GLU A 212 -2.08 19.54 -44.72
N GLN A 213 -3.28 20.14 -44.80
CA GLN A 213 -3.91 20.84 -43.68
C GLN A 213 -4.18 19.89 -42.50
N GLN A 214 -4.64 18.67 -42.78
CA GLN A 214 -4.91 17.67 -41.76
C GLN A 214 -3.62 17.11 -41.14
N GLN A 215 -2.55 16.96 -41.91
CA GLN A 215 -1.23 16.60 -41.39
C GLN A 215 -0.65 17.69 -40.47
N GLN A 216 -0.82 18.97 -40.82
CA GLN A 216 -0.40 20.09 -39.97
C GLN A 216 -1.20 20.16 -38.66
N LEU A 217 -2.52 19.97 -38.70
CA LEU A 217 -3.35 19.91 -37.50
C LEU A 217 -3.00 18.72 -36.60
N THR A 218 -2.69 17.56 -37.20
CA THR A 218 -2.29 16.37 -36.46
C THR A 218 -0.90 16.54 -35.85
N ALA A 219 0.05 17.16 -36.57
CA ALA A 219 1.38 17.48 -36.05
C ALA A 219 1.30 18.48 -34.89
N LYS A 220 0.41 19.49 -34.99
CA LYS A 220 0.16 20.45 -33.90
C LYS A 220 -0.44 19.77 -32.66
N ALA A 221 -1.42 18.87 -32.83
CA ALA A 221 -2.00 18.10 -31.72
C ALA A 221 -0.98 17.13 -31.07
N VAL A 222 -0.06 16.58 -31.85
CA VAL A 222 1.05 15.72 -31.34
C VAL A 222 2.12 16.56 -30.62
N MET A 223 2.32 17.82 -31.00
CA MET A 223 3.20 18.74 -30.28
C MET A 223 2.56 19.23 -28.98
N GLU A 224 1.27 19.60 -28.99
CA GLU A 224 0.52 20.01 -27.80
C GLU A 224 0.40 18.85 -26.77
N THR A 225 0.27 17.60 -27.21
CA THR A 225 0.31 16.42 -26.31
C THR A 225 1.71 16.04 -25.82
N LYS A 226 2.77 16.45 -26.52
CA LYS A 226 4.16 16.30 -26.03
C LYS A 226 4.55 17.38 -25.04
N GLU A 227 4.02 18.59 -25.16
CA GLU A 227 4.23 19.65 -24.15
C GLU A 227 3.52 19.34 -22.83
N ASP A 228 2.38 18.64 -22.85
CA ASP A 228 1.65 18.22 -21.64
C ASP A 228 2.28 16.97 -20.96
N GLN A 229 3.14 16.23 -21.65
CA GLN A 229 3.88 15.06 -21.10
C GLN A 229 5.33 15.39 -20.71
N ASN A 230 5.76 16.64 -20.89
CA ASN A 230 7.12 17.09 -20.57
C ASN A 230 7.15 18.16 -19.46
N GLN A 231 6.05 18.30 -18.70
CA GLN A 231 6.18 18.82 -17.34
C GLN A 231 6.91 17.75 -16.53
N PRO A 232 7.99 18.09 -15.79
CA PRO A 232 8.54 17.14 -14.83
C PRO A 232 7.38 16.72 -13.91
N GLN A 233 7.05 15.43 -13.91
CA GLN A 233 6.12 14.86 -12.94
C GLN A 233 6.78 15.11 -11.58
N GLU A 234 6.35 16.15 -10.87
CA GLU A 234 6.89 16.45 -9.55
C GLU A 234 6.72 15.19 -8.70
N GLU A 235 7.83 14.64 -8.19
CA GLU A 235 7.75 13.54 -7.23
C GLU A 235 7.00 14.05 -5.99
N GLU A 236 5.74 13.66 -5.83
CA GLU A 236 4.91 14.02 -4.70
C GLU A 236 5.28 13.18 -3.45
N GLN A 237 5.07 13.75 -2.25
CA GLN A 237 5.18 13.00 -1.00
C GLN A 237 4.23 11.78 -0.98
N VAL A 238 4.74 10.66 -0.48
CA VAL A 238 3.99 9.41 -0.33
C VAL A 238 3.57 9.27 1.13
N VAL A 239 2.26 9.32 1.38
CA VAL A 239 1.68 9.11 2.71
C VAL A 239 0.53 8.11 2.58
N ASN A 240 0.75 6.91 3.09
CA ASN A 240 -0.24 5.84 3.18
C ASN A 240 -0.03 5.05 4.49
N PRO A 241 -0.92 4.09 4.84
CA PRO A 241 -0.85 3.37 6.12
C PRO A 241 0.46 2.59 6.38
N TRP A 242 1.24 2.30 5.33
CA TRP A 242 2.45 1.49 5.39
C TRP A 242 3.73 2.28 5.18
N GLU A 243 3.66 3.39 4.44
CA GLU A 243 4.80 4.15 3.97
C GLU A 243 4.55 5.66 4.09
N VAL A 244 5.51 6.34 4.71
CA VAL A 244 5.58 7.80 4.81
C VAL A 244 6.95 8.21 4.30
N LYS A 245 6.98 8.85 3.13
CA LYS A 245 8.19 9.39 2.51
C LYS A 245 7.93 10.81 2.01
N ALA A 246 8.77 11.73 2.46
CA ALA A 246 8.78 13.09 1.94
C ALA A 246 9.49 13.16 0.58
N LYS A 247 9.18 14.23 -0.18
CA LYS A 247 9.87 14.55 -1.43
C LYS A 247 11.37 14.75 -1.19
N ASP A 248 12.22 14.09 -1.96
CA ASP A 248 13.69 14.18 -1.90
C ASP A 248 14.32 13.96 -0.51
N GLY A 249 13.63 13.23 0.40
CA GLY A 249 14.06 13.09 1.79
C GLY A 249 13.91 14.37 2.63
N GLY A 250 13.06 15.31 2.19
CA GLY A 250 12.71 16.52 2.93
C GLY A 250 11.69 16.30 4.04
N LYS A 251 10.91 17.34 4.34
CA LYS A 251 9.83 17.32 5.35
C LYS A 251 8.48 17.01 4.70
N ILE A 252 7.59 16.37 5.47
CA ILE A 252 6.18 16.21 5.09
C ILE A 252 5.46 17.56 5.13
N ASP A 253 4.85 17.93 4.00
CA ASP A 253 4.02 19.12 3.87
C ASP A 253 2.58 18.78 4.27
N TYR A 254 2.27 19.06 5.54
CA TYR A 254 0.98 18.74 6.13
C TYR A 254 -0.17 19.61 5.62
N ASP A 255 0.11 20.83 5.14
CA ASP A 255 -0.93 21.69 4.55
C ASP A 255 -1.36 21.13 3.20
N LYS A 256 -0.40 20.69 2.37
CA LYS A 256 -0.72 19.95 1.14
C LYS A 256 -1.44 18.62 1.41
N LEU A 257 -1.15 17.95 2.53
CA LEU A 257 -1.89 16.72 2.91
C LEU A 257 -3.34 17.01 3.24
N ILE A 258 -3.63 18.11 3.95
CA ILE A 258 -5.02 18.54 4.23
C ILE A 258 -5.78 18.70 2.92
N ASP A 259 -5.20 19.40 1.94
CA ASP A 259 -5.84 19.62 0.64
C ASP A 259 -6.00 18.32 -0.16
N LYS A 260 -4.95 17.49 -0.23
CA LYS A 260 -4.93 16.22 -0.97
C LYS A 260 -5.94 15.22 -0.39
N PHE A 261 -6.01 15.11 0.93
CA PHE A 261 -6.95 14.21 1.60
C PHE A 261 -8.34 14.83 1.71
N GLY A 262 -8.46 16.16 1.61
CA GLY A 262 -9.70 16.90 1.78
C GLY A 262 -10.18 16.92 3.23
N CYS A 263 -9.23 16.99 4.18
CA CYS A 263 -9.51 17.18 5.60
C CYS A 263 -9.75 18.67 5.91
N GLN A 264 -10.16 18.98 7.15
CA GLN A 264 -10.30 20.36 7.63
C GLN A 264 -9.21 20.66 8.66
N ARG A 265 -8.70 21.89 8.69
CA ARG A 265 -7.71 22.31 9.69
C ARG A 265 -8.36 22.38 11.08
N LEU A 266 -7.69 21.82 12.07
CA LEU A 266 -8.02 22.03 13.47
C LEU A 266 -7.40 23.35 13.92
N ASP A 267 -8.24 24.34 14.23
CA ASP A 267 -7.82 25.65 14.68
C ASP A 267 -8.00 25.85 16.20
N GLN A 268 -7.52 27.00 16.69
CA GLN A 268 -7.63 27.34 18.11
C GLN A 268 -9.10 27.46 18.57
N SER A 269 -10.02 27.85 17.68
CA SER A 269 -11.44 27.99 18.03
C SER A 269 -12.07 26.65 18.43
N LEU A 270 -11.67 25.56 17.77
CA LEU A 270 -12.05 24.20 18.11
C LEU A 270 -11.42 23.74 19.43
N ALA A 271 -10.14 24.03 19.67
CA ALA A 271 -9.48 23.71 20.94
C ALA A 271 -10.18 24.43 22.12
N ASP A 272 -10.50 25.72 21.95
CA ASP A 272 -11.24 26.50 22.94
C ASP A 272 -12.67 25.95 23.13
N ARG A 273 -13.30 25.47 22.06
CA ARG A 273 -14.62 24.83 22.13
C ARG A 273 -14.59 23.53 22.93
N VAL A 274 -13.56 22.69 22.75
CA VAL A 274 -13.34 21.50 23.58
C VAL A 274 -13.21 21.89 25.06
N GLN A 275 -12.45 22.95 25.37
CA GLN A 275 -12.32 23.42 26.76
C GLN A 275 -13.66 23.88 27.34
N ARG A 276 -14.44 24.67 26.59
CA ARG A 276 -15.75 25.15 27.04
C ARG A 276 -16.71 24.00 27.31
N LEU A 277 -16.78 23.02 26.41
CA LEU A 277 -17.73 21.91 26.51
C LEU A 277 -17.34 20.90 27.60
N THR A 278 -16.05 20.63 27.79
CA THR A 278 -15.58 19.61 28.72
C THR A 278 -15.18 20.16 30.09
N SER A 279 -15.07 21.49 30.22
CA SER A 279 -14.50 22.17 31.39
C SER A 279 -13.09 21.67 31.77
N ARG A 280 -12.35 21.13 30.80
CA ARG A 280 -10.96 20.68 30.96
C ARG A 280 -10.02 21.52 30.09
N PRO A 281 -8.80 21.82 30.55
CA PRO A 281 -7.79 22.46 29.71
C PRO A 281 -7.56 21.63 28.43
N PRO A 282 -7.46 22.25 27.24
CA PRO A 282 -7.14 21.53 26.01
C PRO A 282 -5.83 20.79 26.18
N HIS A 283 -5.77 19.54 25.73
CA HIS A 283 -4.52 18.77 25.74
C HIS A 283 -3.39 19.51 25.02
N ILE A 284 -2.12 19.33 25.44
CA ILE A 284 -0.95 19.95 24.77
C ILE A 284 -0.94 19.72 23.26
N PHE A 285 -1.45 18.56 22.82
CA PHE A 285 -1.51 18.20 21.41
C PHE A 285 -2.52 19.01 20.59
N LEU A 286 -3.56 19.55 21.22
CA LEU A 286 -4.46 20.53 20.60
C LEU A 286 -3.80 21.90 20.58
N ARG A 287 -3.27 22.34 21.73
CA ARG A 287 -2.66 23.68 21.88
C ARG A 287 -1.47 23.90 20.95
N ARG A 288 -0.70 22.84 20.68
CA ARG A 288 0.52 22.88 19.87
C ARG A 288 0.33 22.39 18.44
N GLY A 289 -0.91 22.16 18.01
CA GLY A 289 -1.21 21.69 16.65
C GLY A 289 -0.57 20.34 16.31
N VAL A 290 -0.40 19.45 17.29
CA VAL A 290 0.02 18.06 17.04
C VAL A 290 -1.12 17.27 16.42
N PHE A 291 -2.35 17.43 16.95
CA PHE A 291 -3.56 17.09 16.23
C PHE A 291 -4.00 18.33 15.46
N PHE A 292 -3.89 18.26 14.14
CA PHE A 292 -3.87 19.44 13.28
C PHE A 292 -4.96 19.42 12.20
N ALA A 293 -5.54 18.24 11.92
CA ALA A 293 -6.60 18.06 10.95
C ALA A 293 -7.76 17.26 11.53
N HIS A 294 -8.94 17.40 10.95
CA HIS A 294 -10.13 16.69 11.36
C HIS A 294 -11.14 16.51 10.23
N ARG A 295 -12.13 15.64 10.45
CA ARG A 295 -13.35 15.51 9.63
C ARG A 295 -14.56 15.45 10.54
N ASP A 296 -15.53 16.33 10.32
CA ASP A 296 -16.80 16.37 11.07
C ASP A 296 -16.61 16.42 12.60
N PHE A 297 -15.48 16.92 13.11
CA PHE A 297 -15.28 17.07 14.55
C PHE A 297 -16.26 18.08 15.16
N ASN A 298 -16.61 19.14 14.41
CA ASN A 298 -17.70 20.05 14.79
C ASN A 298 -19.01 19.32 15.03
N GLU A 299 -19.35 18.31 14.23
CA GLU A 299 -20.59 17.52 14.40
C GLU A 299 -20.58 16.71 15.71
N ILE A 300 -19.40 16.25 16.14
CA ILE A 300 -19.24 15.59 17.46
C ILE A 300 -19.45 16.60 18.57
N LEU A 301 -18.86 17.80 18.46
CA LEU A 301 -19.01 18.86 19.46
C LEU A 301 -20.46 19.35 19.53
N ASP A 302 -21.14 19.52 18.39
CA ASP A 302 -22.55 19.89 18.30
C ASP A 302 -23.44 18.81 18.95
N ALA A 303 -23.16 17.53 18.68
CA ALA A 303 -23.86 16.41 19.30
C ALA A 303 -23.66 16.40 20.82
N TYR A 304 -22.43 16.56 21.29
CA TYR A 304 -22.11 16.60 22.71
C TYR A 304 -22.78 17.77 23.42
N GLU A 305 -22.80 18.96 22.79
CA GLU A 305 -23.45 20.16 23.32
C GLU A 305 -24.97 20.00 23.48
N ARG A 306 -25.61 19.20 22.61
CA ARG A 306 -27.03 18.81 22.75
C ARG A 306 -27.29 17.71 23.79
N GLY A 307 -26.24 17.09 24.33
CA GLY A 307 -26.34 15.93 25.22
C GLY A 307 -26.45 14.58 24.49
N ASP A 308 -26.26 14.56 23.17
CA ASP A 308 -26.20 13.32 22.40
C ASP A 308 -24.94 12.53 22.77
N LYS A 309 -25.04 11.19 22.72
CA LYS A 309 -23.94 10.29 23.03
C LYS A 309 -23.15 9.93 21.77
N PHE A 310 -21.84 9.74 21.93
CA PHE A 310 -20.93 9.23 20.90
C PHE A 310 -19.90 8.31 21.56
N TYR A 311 -19.12 7.57 20.76
CA TYR A 311 -18.03 6.75 21.26
C TYR A 311 -16.73 7.00 20.49
N LEU A 312 -15.61 6.62 21.10
CA LEU A 312 -14.29 6.68 20.51
C LEU A 312 -13.89 5.33 19.91
N TYR A 313 -13.18 5.39 18.80
CA TYR A 313 -12.52 4.22 18.21
C TYR A 313 -11.08 4.60 17.84
N THR A 314 -10.11 3.77 18.24
CA THR A 314 -8.75 3.82 17.71
C THR A 314 -8.20 2.40 17.57
N GLY A 315 -6.99 2.23 17.06
CA GLY A 315 -6.44 0.90 16.83
C GLY A 315 -4.92 0.85 16.82
N ARG A 316 -4.41 -0.37 16.89
CA ARG A 316 -2.99 -0.69 16.84
C ARG A 316 -2.79 -2.01 16.10
N GLY A 317 -1.95 -1.99 15.08
CA GLY A 317 -1.43 -3.20 14.49
C GLY A 317 -0.18 -3.70 15.23
N PRO A 318 -0.26 -4.82 15.98
CA PRO A 318 0.79 -5.26 16.90
C PRO A 318 1.96 -5.92 16.15
N SER A 319 3.02 -5.17 15.87
CA SER A 319 4.18 -5.64 15.09
C SER A 319 5.49 -5.75 15.87
N SER A 320 5.47 -5.49 17.18
CA SER A 320 6.65 -5.48 18.05
C SER A 320 6.24 -5.76 19.49
N GLU A 321 7.16 -6.25 20.32
CA GLU A 321 6.88 -6.59 21.72
C GLU A 321 6.46 -5.40 22.58
N ALA A 322 6.99 -4.22 22.27
CA ALA A 322 6.71 -2.99 22.99
C ALA A 322 6.30 -1.86 22.04
N LEU A 323 5.50 -0.93 22.56
CA LEU A 323 5.26 0.35 21.95
C LEU A 323 6.52 1.25 21.98
N HIS A 324 6.59 2.19 21.04
CA HIS A 324 7.55 3.29 21.08
C HIS A 324 6.81 4.60 21.30
N LEU A 325 7.54 5.67 21.62
CA LEU A 325 6.94 6.98 21.96
C LEU A 325 5.96 7.49 20.88
N GLY A 326 6.24 7.26 19.59
CA GLY A 326 5.29 7.59 18.53
C GLY A 326 3.93 6.88 18.62
N HIS A 327 3.88 5.65 19.13
CA HIS A 327 2.61 4.94 19.34
C HIS A 327 1.84 5.51 20.54
N LEU A 328 2.51 6.14 21.50
CA LEU A 328 1.82 6.75 22.65
C LEU A 328 1.00 7.98 22.24
N ILE A 329 1.35 8.69 21.17
CA ILE A 329 0.69 9.95 20.80
C ILE A 329 -0.82 9.78 20.59
N PRO A 330 -1.32 8.83 19.76
CA PRO A 330 -2.76 8.62 19.62
C PRO A 330 -3.42 8.11 20.90
N PHE A 331 -2.75 7.24 21.67
CA PHE A 331 -3.32 6.68 22.90
C PHE A 331 -3.43 7.70 24.04
N MET A 332 -2.40 8.51 24.27
CA MET A 332 -2.42 9.61 25.24
C MET A 332 -3.56 10.58 24.92
N PHE A 333 -3.72 10.92 23.64
CA PHE A 333 -4.80 11.81 23.23
C PHE A 333 -6.18 11.17 23.36
N THR A 334 -6.32 9.91 22.96
CA THR A 334 -7.57 9.15 23.11
C THR A 334 -7.97 9.03 24.57
N LYS A 335 -7.02 8.82 25.48
CA LYS A 335 -7.26 8.82 26.93
C LYS A 335 -7.76 10.19 27.40
N TYR A 336 -7.13 11.27 26.96
CA TYR A 336 -7.60 12.63 27.26
C TYR A 336 -9.05 12.84 26.78
N LEU A 337 -9.37 12.43 25.54
CA LEU A 337 -10.72 12.53 24.99
C LEU A 337 -11.73 11.69 25.79
N GLN A 338 -11.36 10.46 26.17
CA GLN A 338 -12.20 9.59 27.00
C GLN A 338 -12.53 10.28 28.32
N ASP A 339 -11.54 10.84 29.01
CA ASP A 339 -11.77 11.48 30.29
C ASP A 339 -12.55 12.80 30.17
N ALA A 340 -12.28 13.58 29.11
CA ALA A 340 -12.87 14.89 28.90
C ALA A 340 -14.35 14.79 28.51
N PHE A 341 -14.68 13.88 27.60
CA PHE A 341 -16.04 13.69 27.12
C PHE A 341 -16.82 12.62 27.90
N LYS A 342 -16.15 11.78 28.70
CA LYS A 342 -16.72 10.66 29.46
C LYS A 342 -17.49 9.68 28.56
N VAL A 343 -16.80 9.20 27.53
CA VAL A 343 -17.39 8.37 26.46
C VAL A 343 -16.77 6.97 26.40
N PRO A 344 -17.52 5.97 25.86
CA PRO A 344 -16.97 4.66 25.59
C PRO A 344 -15.80 4.72 24.60
N LEU A 345 -14.91 3.74 24.69
CA LEU A 345 -13.80 3.54 23.78
C LEU A 345 -13.74 2.07 23.34
N VAL A 346 -13.59 1.86 22.03
CA VAL A 346 -13.17 0.57 21.47
C VAL A 346 -11.77 0.69 20.88
N ILE A 347 -10.91 -0.29 21.16
CA ILE A 347 -9.54 -0.34 20.64
C ILE A 347 -9.36 -1.65 19.87
N GLN A 348 -9.11 -1.53 18.57
CA GLN A 348 -8.84 -2.69 17.71
C GLN A 348 -7.36 -3.05 17.72
N LEU A 349 -7.06 -4.33 17.90
CA LEU A 349 -5.74 -4.92 17.71
C LEU A 349 -5.75 -5.75 16.43
N THR A 350 -5.16 -5.19 15.36
CA THR A 350 -5.18 -5.79 14.02
C THR A 350 -4.10 -6.85 13.86
N ASP A 351 -4.17 -7.90 14.66
CA ASP A 351 -3.25 -9.03 14.62
C ASP A 351 -3.38 -9.87 13.33
N ASP A 352 -4.58 -9.94 12.77
CA ASP A 352 -4.82 -10.49 11.43
C ASP A 352 -4.13 -9.67 10.32
N GLU A 353 -4.14 -8.34 10.38
CA GLU A 353 -3.35 -7.47 9.49
C GLU A 353 -1.87 -7.79 9.60
N LYS A 354 -1.34 -7.94 10.82
CA LYS A 354 0.09 -8.20 10.98
C LYS A 354 0.48 -9.59 10.49
N PHE A 355 -0.36 -10.59 10.68
CA PHE A 355 -0.22 -11.88 10.01
C PHE A 355 -0.21 -11.75 8.47
N LEU A 356 -1.08 -10.90 7.90
CA LEU A 356 -1.18 -10.70 6.45
C LEU A 356 -0.02 -9.89 5.84
N TRP A 357 0.60 -8.98 6.59
CA TRP A 357 1.65 -8.09 6.07
C TRP A 357 3.07 -8.47 6.49
N LYS A 358 3.22 -9.32 7.52
CA LYS A 358 4.52 -9.73 8.06
C LYS A 358 4.61 -11.25 8.10
N ASP A 359 5.84 -11.74 8.13
CA ASP A 359 6.12 -13.15 8.32
C ASP A 359 6.01 -13.52 9.81
N LEU A 360 4.76 -13.61 10.30
CA LEU A 360 4.42 -13.97 11.67
C LEU A 360 3.45 -15.16 11.64
N SER A 361 3.53 -16.05 12.64
CA SER A 361 2.47 -17.04 12.83
C SER A 361 1.22 -16.38 13.45
N ILE A 362 0.08 -17.07 13.41
CA ILE A 362 -1.15 -16.59 14.06
C ILE A 362 -0.92 -16.47 15.57
N GLU A 363 -0.29 -17.48 16.18
CA GLU A 363 -0.01 -17.54 17.62
C GLU A 363 0.89 -16.37 18.05
N GLU A 364 1.92 -16.07 17.26
CA GLU A 364 2.80 -14.93 17.53
C GLU A 364 2.07 -13.60 17.36
N SER A 365 1.21 -13.46 16.35
CA SER A 365 0.43 -12.24 16.13
C SER A 365 -0.53 -11.98 17.30
N GLN A 366 -1.23 -13.02 17.80
CA GLN A 366 -2.10 -12.93 18.98
C GLN A 366 -1.30 -12.68 20.27
N ARG A 367 -0.11 -13.29 20.43
CA ARG A 367 0.78 -13.00 21.57
C ARG A 367 1.19 -11.53 21.58
N LEU A 368 1.60 -10.99 20.43
CA LEU A 368 1.96 -9.58 20.29
C LEU A 368 0.77 -8.66 20.55
N ALA A 369 -0.45 -9.05 20.13
CA ALA A 369 -1.67 -8.31 20.47
C ALA A 369 -1.85 -8.20 21.98
N ARG A 370 -1.75 -9.32 22.72
CA ARG A 370 -1.85 -9.32 24.19
C ARG A 370 -0.75 -8.49 24.87
N GLU A 371 0.50 -8.56 24.39
CA GLU A 371 1.58 -7.73 24.95
C GLU A 371 1.40 -6.24 24.65
N ASN A 372 0.89 -5.87 23.46
CA ASN A 372 0.57 -4.49 23.12
C ASN A 372 -0.65 -4.00 23.92
N ALA A 373 -1.61 -4.88 24.25
CA ALA A 373 -2.72 -4.54 25.12
C ALA A 373 -2.23 -4.10 26.51
N LYS A 374 -1.17 -4.72 27.06
CA LYS A 374 -0.57 -4.30 28.34
C LYS A 374 -0.04 -2.85 28.28
N ASP A 375 0.66 -2.48 27.21
CA ASP A 375 1.13 -1.11 27.01
C ASP A 375 -0.04 -0.13 26.86
N ILE A 376 -1.10 -0.52 26.14
CA ILE A 376 -2.29 0.33 25.96
C ILE A 376 -2.99 0.54 27.30
N ILE A 377 -3.21 -0.51 28.09
CA ILE A 377 -3.81 -0.42 29.43
C ILE A 377 -2.95 0.47 30.34
N ALA A 378 -1.62 0.41 30.23
CA ALA A 378 -0.69 1.24 31.00
C ALA A 378 -0.81 2.76 30.69
N CYS A 379 -1.49 3.16 29.61
CA CYS A 379 -1.86 4.55 29.36
C CYS A 379 -2.96 5.05 30.32
N GLY A 380 -3.60 4.14 31.06
CA GLY A 380 -4.57 4.44 32.12
C GLY A 380 -5.98 4.69 31.59
N PHE A 381 -6.45 3.88 30.65
CA PHE A 381 -7.84 3.88 30.19
C PHE A 381 -8.77 3.32 31.27
N ASP A 382 -10.02 3.80 31.29
CA ASP A 382 -11.04 3.34 32.23
C ASP A 382 -11.60 1.97 31.79
N ILE A 383 -11.37 0.93 32.58
CA ILE A 383 -11.85 -0.44 32.31
C ILE A 383 -13.38 -0.55 32.22
N SER A 384 -14.11 0.38 32.87
CA SER A 384 -15.58 0.42 32.82
C SER A 384 -16.10 1.03 31.51
N LYS A 385 -15.22 1.68 30.72
CA LYS A 385 -15.58 2.37 29.46
C LYS A 385 -14.80 1.90 28.25
N THR A 386 -13.86 0.97 28.42
CA THR A 386 -12.92 0.58 27.37
C THR A 386 -13.05 -0.90 27.06
N PHE A 387 -13.21 -1.20 25.78
CA PHE A 387 -13.15 -2.56 25.23
C PHE A 387 -11.99 -2.65 24.23
N ILE A 388 -11.06 -3.56 24.48
CA ILE A 388 -9.93 -3.83 23.59
C ILE A 388 -10.21 -5.17 22.92
N PHE A 389 -9.96 -5.35 21.62
CA PHE A 389 -10.21 -6.65 21.00
C PHE A 389 -9.13 -6.99 19.97
N SER A 390 -8.78 -8.28 19.92
CA SER A 390 -8.03 -8.89 18.82
C SER A 390 -9.00 -9.17 17.67
N ASP A 391 -8.57 -8.93 16.44
CA ASP A 391 -9.38 -9.25 15.27
C ASP A 391 -9.55 -10.77 15.12
N PHE A 392 -8.50 -11.56 15.33
CA PHE A 392 -8.62 -13.03 15.32
C PHE A 392 -9.65 -13.56 16.33
N ASP A 393 -9.77 -12.93 17.50
CA ASP A 393 -10.65 -13.40 18.58
C ASP A 393 -12.10 -12.86 18.48
N TYR A 394 -12.28 -11.64 17.97
CA TYR A 394 -13.57 -10.95 17.99
C TYR A 394 -14.33 -10.97 16.65
N VAL A 395 -13.62 -11.12 15.52
CA VAL A 395 -14.25 -11.09 14.18
C VAL A 395 -15.23 -12.26 14.03
N GLY A 396 -16.51 -11.94 14.13
CA GLY A 396 -17.61 -12.90 14.00
C GLY A 396 -18.95 -12.19 14.13
N GLY A 397 -20.04 -12.96 14.23
CA GLY A 397 -21.36 -12.43 14.60
C GLY A 397 -21.78 -11.16 13.86
N ALA A 398 -22.05 -10.07 14.60
CA ALA A 398 -22.47 -8.78 14.04
C ALA A 398 -21.32 -8.04 13.33
N PHE A 399 -20.09 -8.14 13.84
CA PHE A 399 -18.89 -7.55 13.25
C PHE A 399 -18.68 -8.05 11.83
N TYR A 400 -18.67 -9.38 11.63
CA TYR A 400 -18.52 -9.99 10.32
C TYR A 400 -19.66 -9.62 9.36
N LYS A 401 -20.92 -9.53 9.84
CA LYS A 401 -22.05 -9.07 9.02
C LYS A 401 -21.82 -7.65 8.50
N ASN A 402 -21.30 -6.74 9.32
CA ASN A 402 -20.94 -5.40 8.88
C ASN A 402 -19.77 -5.41 7.90
N MET A 403 -18.78 -6.29 8.12
CA MET A 403 -17.62 -6.42 7.23
C MET A 403 -18.07 -6.80 5.81
N VAL A 404 -18.97 -7.77 5.69
CA VAL A 404 -19.54 -8.18 4.39
C VAL A 404 -20.38 -7.06 3.75
N LYS A 405 -21.15 -6.30 4.54
CA LYS A 405 -21.92 -5.14 4.02
C LYS A 405 -20.98 -4.07 3.43
N VAL A 406 -19.88 -3.76 4.14
CA VAL A 406 -18.87 -2.80 3.67
C VAL A 406 -18.14 -3.33 2.44
N ALA A 407 -17.67 -4.58 2.48
CA ALA A 407 -16.96 -5.22 1.36
C ALA A 407 -17.80 -5.19 0.07
N ARG A 408 -19.12 -5.42 0.15
CA ARG A 408 -20.03 -5.32 -1.02
C ARG A 408 -20.08 -3.92 -1.63
N CYS A 409 -19.76 -2.88 -0.86
CA CYS A 409 -19.80 -1.49 -1.30
C CYS A 409 -18.47 -0.99 -1.89
N VAL A 410 -17.37 -1.74 -1.69
CA VAL A 410 -16.02 -1.36 -2.09
C VAL A 410 -15.55 -2.28 -3.21
N THR A 411 -15.24 -1.73 -4.38
CA THR A 411 -14.75 -2.52 -5.51
C THR A 411 -13.24 -2.71 -5.41
N TYR A 412 -12.70 -3.73 -6.08
CA TYR A 412 -11.26 -3.94 -6.19
C TYR A 412 -10.53 -2.68 -6.70
N ASN A 413 -11.04 -2.05 -7.77
CA ASN A 413 -10.45 -0.81 -8.30
C ASN A 413 -10.39 0.32 -7.28
N LYS A 414 -11.35 0.40 -6.33
CA LYS A 414 -11.31 1.38 -5.25
C LYS A 414 -10.18 1.10 -4.28
N VAL A 415 -10.02 -0.15 -3.82
CA VAL A 415 -8.92 -0.48 -2.90
C VAL A 415 -7.55 -0.35 -3.58
N VAL A 416 -7.44 -0.66 -4.87
CA VAL A 416 -6.23 -0.36 -5.67
C VAL A 416 -5.94 1.14 -5.69
N GLY A 417 -6.95 1.97 -5.97
CA GLY A 417 -6.76 3.43 -6.03
C GLY A 417 -6.47 4.08 -4.68
N ILE A 418 -6.99 3.54 -3.57
CA ILE A 418 -6.84 4.10 -2.22
C ILE A 418 -5.55 3.59 -1.55
N PHE A 419 -5.25 2.30 -1.71
CA PHE A 419 -4.21 1.60 -0.96
C PHE A 419 -3.02 1.16 -1.82
N GLY A 420 -3.10 1.30 -3.15
CA GLY A 420 -2.01 0.92 -4.04
C GLY A 420 -1.81 -0.59 -4.20
N PHE A 421 -2.82 -1.41 -3.87
CA PHE A 421 -2.74 -2.86 -4.07
C PHE A 421 -2.52 -3.22 -5.54
N THR A 422 -1.82 -4.32 -5.75
CA THR A 422 -1.48 -4.85 -7.08
C THR A 422 -2.12 -6.21 -7.29
N GLY A 423 -2.11 -6.70 -8.54
CA GLY A 423 -2.58 -8.06 -8.85
C GLY A 423 -1.76 -9.18 -8.21
N GLU A 424 -0.62 -8.85 -7.60
CA GLU A 424 0.26 -9.79 -6.88
C GLU A 424 -0.09 -9.87 -5.38
N ASP A 425 -0.81 -8.89 -4.84
CA ASP A 425 -1.24 -8.92 -3.43
C ASP A 425 -2.28 -10.02 -3.20
N HIS A 426 -2.09 -10.80 -2.13
CA HIS A 426 -3.02 -11.85 -1.77
C HIS A 426 -4.38 -11.30 -1.32
N ILE A 427 -5.43 -12.08 -1.55
CA ILE A 427 -6.82 -11.70 -1.30
C ILE A 427 -7.07 -11.20 0.12
N GLY A 428 -6.32 -11.70 1.11
CA GLY A 428 -6.40 -11.27 2.50
C GLY A 428 -6.13 -9.77 2.67
N LYS A 429 -5.05 -9.24 2.08
CA LYS A 429 -4.73 -7.80 2.10
C LYS A 429 -5.82 -6.97 1.45
N VAL A 430 -6.29 -7.43 0.29
CA VAL A 430 -7.33 -6.77 -0.50
C VAL A 430 -8.66 -6.72 0.27
N SER A 431 -8.95 -7.75 1.07
CA SER A 431 -10.17 -7.85 1.88
C SER A 431 -10.06 -7.29 3.30
N PHE A 432 -8.89 -6.81 3.71
CA PHE A 432 -8.67 -6.27 5.06
C PHE A 432 -9.34 -4.90 5.31
N PRO A 433 -9.40 -3.93 4.38
CA PRO A 433 -9.96 -2.60 4.69
C PRO A 433 -11.36 -2.58 5.31
N PRO A 434 -12.30 -3.48 4.93
CA PRO A 434 -13.55 -3.68 5.67
C PRO A 434 -13.39 -4.03 7.16
N VAL A 435 -12.38 -4.79 7.56
CA VAL A 435 -12.08 -5.17 8.97
C VAL A 435 -11.81 -3.92 9.80
N GLN A 436 -11.00 -2.99 9.28
CA GLN A 436 -10.68 -1.72 9.95
C GLN A 436 -11.81 -0.69 9.84
N ALA A 437 -12.69 -0.81 8.84
CA ALA A 437 -13.82 0.11 8.66
C ALA A 437 -14.92 -0.09 9.71
N VAL A 438 -15.28 -1.33 10.00
CA VAL A 438 -16.52 -1.65 10.73
C VAL A 438 -16.54 -1.34 12.23
N PRO A 439 -15.42 -1.18 12.95
CA PRO A 439 -15.44 -0.62 14.30
C PRO A 439 -15.98 0.83 14.34
N SER A 440 -16.04 1.51 13.20
CA SER A 440 -16.70 2.82 13.04
C SER A 440 -18.22 2.78 13.20
N PHE A 441 -18.82 1.59 13.25
CA PHE A 441 -20.27 1.42 13.36
C PHE A 441 -20.63 0.72 14.69
N PRO A 442 -21.54 1.30 15.49
CA PRO A 442 -21.89 0.75 16.82
C PRO A 442 -22.52 -0.64 16.74
N SER A 443 -23.19 -0.97 15.63
CA SER A 443 -23.78 -2.29 15.39
C SER A 443 -22.76 -3.43 15.32
N SER A 444 -21.46 -3.12 15.20
CA SER A 444 -20.36 -4.09 15.33
C SER A 444 -20.12 -4.52 16.79
N PHE A 445 -20.67 -3.79 17.75
CA PHE A 445 -20.54 -4.03 19.19
C PHE A 445 -21.92 -4.07 19.88
N PRO A 446 -22.80 -5.03 19.52
CA PRO A 446 -24.16 -5.09 20.07
C PRO A 446 -24.19 -5.30 21.59
N HIS A 447 -23.12 -5.87 22.15
CA HIS A 447 -22.96 -6.07 23.60
C HIS A 447 -22.61 -4.77 24.35
N LEU A 448 -22.01 -3.77 23.67
CA LEU A 448 -21.72 -2.44 24.23
C LEU A 448 -22.85 -1.44 23.96
N PHE A 449 -23.46 -1.53 22.77
CA PHE A 449 -24.40 -0.54 22.26
C PHE A 449 -25.77 -1.16 21.89
N PRO A 450 -26.43 -1.89 22.80
CA PRO A 450 -27.72 -2.51 22.49
C PRO A 450 -28.77 -1.45 22.12
N GLY A 451 -29.33 -1.57 20.91
CA GLY A 451 -30.35 -0.65 20.40
C GLY A 451 -29.87 0.77 20.07
N LYS A 452 -28.55 1.02 20.04
CA LYS A 452 -27.96 2.33 19.78
C LYS A 452 -27.21 2.35 18.44
N ASP A 453 -27.92 2.04 17.36
CA ASP A 453 -27.34 1.88 16.02
C ASP A 453 -26.92 3.22 15.37
N ASP A 454 -27.42 4.35 15.87
CA ASP A 454 -27.17 5.70 15.33
C ASP A 454 -26.06 6.47 16.06
N LEU A 455 -25.30 5.84 16.97
CA LEU A 455 -24.21 6.50 17.67
C LEU A 455 -23.15 7.02 16.69
N ARG A 456 -22.73 8.27 16.91
CA ARG A 456 -21.57 8.83 16.23
C ARG A 456 -20.28 8.21 16.79
N CYS A 457 -19.31 8.06 15.90
CA CYS A 457 -17.97 7.56 16.21
C CYS A 457 -16.94 8.67 15.95
N LEU A 458 -16.05 8.93 16.89
CA LEU A 458 -14.88 9.80 16.71
C LEU A 458 -13.61 8.94 16.73
N ILE A 459 -12.77 9.11 15.70
CA ILE A 459 -11.56 8.32 15.49
C ILE A 459 -10.31 9.20 15.63
N PRO A 460 -9.57 9.10 16.76
CA PRO A 460 -8.25 9.69 16.90
C PRO A 460 -7.19 8.77 16.27
N CYS A 461 -6.47 9.28 15.27
CA CYS A 461 -5.41 8.54 14.59
C CYS A 461 -4.32 9.47 14.07
N ALA A 462 -3.20 8.92 13.61
CA ALA A 462 -2.29 9.68 12.75
C ALA A 462 -2.86 9.76 11.33
N ILE A 463 -2.45 10.77 10.56
CA ILE A 463 -3.03 11.06 9.23
C ILE A 463 -2.82 9.93 8.20
N ASP A 464 -1.85 9.04 8.39
CA ASP A 464 -1.64 7.87 7.53
C ASP A 464 -2.83 6.89 7.51
N GLN A 465 -3.71 6.95 8.52
CA GLN A 465 -4.89 6.09 8.61
C GLN A 465 -6.13 6.66 7.91
N ASP A 466 -6.12 7.94 7.50
CA ASP A 466 -7.25 8.59 6.80
C ASP A 466 -7.76 7.78 5.60
N PRO A 467 -6.93 7.15 4.75
CA PRO A 467 -7.42 6.37 3.60
C PRO A 467 -8.47 5.30 3.95
N TYR A 468 -8.32 4.61 5.09
CA TYR A 468 -9.32 3.64 5.57
C TYR A 468 -10.65 4.31 5.91
N PHE A 469 -10.60 5.46 6.56
CA PHE A 469 -11.79 6.11 7.07
C PHE A 469 -12.45 7.03 6.05
N ARG A 470 -11.69 7.56 5.09
CA ARG A 470 -12.24 8.17 3.87
C ARG A 470 -13.08 7.15 3.10
N MET A 471 -12.55 5.94 2.88
CA MET A 471 -13.33 4.83 2.30
C MET A 471 -14.57 4.51 3.16
N THR A 472 -14.41 4.45 4.48
CA THR A 472 -15.51 4.14 5.41
C THR A 472 -16.62 5.19 5.35
N ARG A 473 -16.27 6.48 5.29
CA ARG A 473 -17.19 7.62 5.17
C ARG A 473 -17.96 7.62 3.85
N ASP A 474 -17.36 7.14 2.76
CA ASP A 474 -18.05 6.98 1.47
C ASP A 474 -19.06 5.81 1.48
N VAL A 475 -18.78 4.78 2.28
CA VAL A 475 -19.63 3.59 2.40
C VAL A 475 -20.77 3.78 3.40
N ALA A 476 -20.54 4.49 4.50
CA ALA A 476 -21.49 4.59 5.62
C ALA A 476 -22.92 5.00 5.22
N PRO A 477 -23.15 6.09 4.44
CA PRO A 477 -24.50 6.49 4.05
C PRO A 477 -25.23 5.46 3.19
N ARG A 478 -24.49 4.67 2.39
CA ARG A 478 -25.07 3.62 1.52
C ARG A 478 -25.60 2.44 2.33
N LEU A 479 -25.12 2.29 3.56
CA LEU A 479 -25.54 1.25 4.50
C LEU A 479 -26.51 1.78 5.56
N GLY A 480 -26.85 3.07 5.51
CA GLY A 480 -27.70 3.72 6.53
C GLY A 480 -26.96 4.02 7.84
N TYR A 481 -25.63 4.05 7.84
CA TYR A 481 -24.83 4.39 9.02
C TYR A 481 -24.37 5.86 8.99
N GLN A 482 -24.12 6.41 10.18
CA GLN A 482 -23.47 7.70 10.34
C GLN A 482 -22.02 7.65 9.86
N LYS A 483 -21.54 8.73 9.26
CA LYS A 483 -20.13 8.85 8.91
C LYS A 483 -19.30 9.00 10.19
N PRO A 484 -18.17 8.26 10.35
CA PRO A 484 -17.27 8.51 11.46
C PRO A 484 -16.58 9.87 11.30
N ALA A 485 -16.43 10.58 12.42
CA ALA A 485 -15.61 11.76 12.53
C ALA A 485 -14.14 11.36 12.79
N LEU A 486 -13.20 12.22 12.38
CA LEU A 486 -11.77 12.00 12.54
C LEU A 486 -11.11 13.18 13.22
N ILE A 487 -10.06 12.90 13.99
CA ILE A 487 -9.10 13.90 14.49
C ILE A 487 -7.69 13.33 14.30
N GLU A 488 -6.85 14.05 13.55
CA GLU A 488 -5.67 13.50 12.91
C GLU A 488 -4.39 14.17 13.40
N SER A 489 -3.41 13.35 13.79
CA SER A 489 -2.10 13.82 14.26
C SER A 489 -1.06 13.90 13.15
N LEU A 490 -0.06 14.76 13.39
CA LEU A 490 1.23 14.71 12.72
C LEU A 490 1.93 13.36 12.99
N PHE A 491 2.93 13.03 12.18
CA PHE A 491 3.83 11.92 12.48
C PHE A 491 4.82 12.29 13.58
N PHE A 492 5.08 11.32 14.45
CA PHE A 492 6.18 11.42 15.42
C PHE A 492 7.51 11.09 14.71
N PRO A 493 8.49 12.00 14.69
CA PRO A 493 9.68 11.84 13.86
C PRO A 493 10.63 10.77 14.42
N ALA A 494 11.37 10.10 13.53
CA ALA A 494 12.46 9.20 13.92
C ALA A 494 13.63 9.99 14.52
N LEU A 495 14.50 9.33 15.30
CA LEU A 495 15.65 10.00 15.92
C LEU A 495 16.59 10.66 14.88
N GLN A 496 16.77 10.02 13.73
CA GLN A 496 17.72 10.45 12.70
C GLN A 496 17.24 11.66 11.89
N GLY A 497 15.97 12.07 11.98
CA GLY A 497 15.44 13.20 11.22
C GLY A 497 14.02 12.99 10.69
N GLU A 498 13.58 13.91 9.82
CA GLU A 498 12.20 14.01 9.30
C GLU A 498 11.91 13.15 8.07
N THR A 499 12.88 12.40 7.55
CA THR A 499 12.75 11.66 6.28
C THR A 499 11.79 10.46 6.35
N GLY A 500 11.26 10.13 7.53
CA GLY A 500 10.28 9.07 7.72
C GLY A 500 9.68 8.98 9.12
N LYS A 501 8.67 8.12 9.24
CA LYS A 501 8.03 7.73 10.51
C LYS A 501 8.97 6.84 11.32
N MET A 502 8.95 6.98 12.65
CA MET A 502 9.59 6.01 13.54
C MET A 502 9.05 4.60 13.28
N SER A 503 9.93 3.65 12.96
CA SER A 503 9.56 2.26 12.65
C SER A 503 10.20 1.32 13.65
N ALA A 504 9.41 0.36 14.15
CA ALA A 504 9.90 -0.70 15.01
C ALA A 504 10.96 -1.62 14.34
N SER A 505 11.13 -1.52 13.01
CA SER A 505 12.14 -2.27 12.25
C SER A 505 13.57 -1.78 12.43
N ASP A 506 13.78 -0.52 12.86
CA ASP A 506 15.11 0.00 13.21
C ASP A 506 15.15 0.39 14.70
N LYS A 507 15.84 -0.45 15.49
CA LYS A 507 15.97 -0.28 16.95
C LYS A 507 16.68 1.02 17.34
N ASN A 508 17.49 1.60 16.46
CA ASN A 508 18.19 2.85 16.72
C ASN A 508 17.37 4.08 16.30
N SER A 509 16.27 3.88 15.57
CA SER A 509 15.38 4.97 15.14
C SER A 509 14.36 5.38 16.19
N ALA A 510 14.14 4.53 17.20
CA ALA A 510 13.02 4.62 18.11
C ALA A 510 13.41 4.57 19.59
N ILE A 511 12.69 5.33 20.41
CA ILE A 511 12.69 5.20 21.88
C ILE A 511 11.47 4.37 22.27
N TYR A 512 11.71 3.21 22.89
CA TYR A 512 10.66 2.29 23.32
C TYR A 512 10.18 2.61 24.72
N VAL A 513 8.93 2.26 25.03
CA VAL A 513 8.36 2.43 26.37
C VAL A 513 8.96 1.47 27.40
N THR A 514 9.82 0.56 26.96
CA THR A 514 10.58 -0.38 27.78
C THR A 514 12.04 0.04 27.98
N ASP A 515 12.52 1.07 27.27
CA ASP A 515 13.91 1.53 27.38
C ASP A 515 14.23 1.96 28.82
N SER A 516 15.45 1.68 29.27
CA SER A 516 16.02 2.21 30.51
C SER A 516 16.44 3.67 30.35
N ALA A 517 16.55 4.41 31.46
CA ALA A 517 17.08 5.77 31.46
C ALA A 517 18.45 5.88 30.74
N LYS A 518 19.30 4.85 30.85
CA LYS A 518 20.59 4.79 30.16
C LYS A 518 20.42 4.64 28.64
N GLU A 519 19.50 3.80 28.19
CA GLU A 519 19.21 3.62 26.77
C GLU A 519 18.59 4.88 26.18
N ILE A 520 17.64 5.51 26.87
CA ILE A 520 17.05 6.80 26.46
C ILE A 520 18.15 7.85 26.30
N LYS A 521 19.00 8.02 27.32
CA LYS A 521 20.15 8.95 27.28
C LYS A 521 21.06 8.67 26.08
N THR A 522 21.42 7.40 25.88
CA THR A 522 22.30 6.99 24.78
C THR A 522 21.65 7.31 23.43
N LYS A 523 20.37 6.98 23.25
CA LYS A 523 19.65 7.20 21.99
C LYS A 523 19.51 8.69 21.67
N VAL A 524 19.13 9.51 22.65
CA VAL A 524 19.01 10.96 22.46
C VAL A 524 20.37 11.59 22.17
N MET A 525 21.40 11.25 22.94
CA MET A 525 22.73 11.86 22.74
C MET A 525 23.36 11.45 21.41
N CYS A 526 23.30 10.17 21.05
CA CYS A 526 24.02 9.64 19.89
C CYS A 526 23.24 9.72 18.58
N TYR A 527 21.90 9.59 18.60
CA TYR A 527 21.11 9.40 17.37
C TYR A 527 20.12 10.54 17.09
N ALA A 528 19.70 11.32 18.10
CA ALA A 528 18.80 12.45 17.84
C ALA A 528 19.51 13.53 17.02
N PHE A 529 19.01 13.80 15.81
CA PHE A 529 19.55 14.82 14.92
C PHE A 529 19.46 16.21 15.56
N SER A 530 20.55 16.99 15.43
CA SER A 530 20.71 18.32 16.02
C SER A 530 20.57 19.39 14.94
N GLY A 531 19.78 20.42 15.24
CA GLY A 531 19.74 21.66 14.47
C GLY A 531 20.78 22.70 14.91
N GLY A 532 21.58 22.41 15.95
CA GLY A 532 22.71 23.23 16.38
C GLY A 532 23.88 23.22 15.39
N GLN A 533 24.89 24.05 15.64
CA GLN A 533 26.05 24.21 14.76
C GLN A 533 27.21 23.30 15.18
N ASP A 534 28.13 23.01 14.25
CA ASP A 534 29.27 22.10 14.45
C ASP A 534 30.23 22.54 15.55
N SER A 535 30.32 23.85 15.83
CA SER A 535 31.21 24.39 16.86
C SER A 535 30.49 25.39 17.75
N LYS A 536 30.97 25.51 18.99
CA LYS A 536 30.48 26.47 19.98
C LYS A 536 30.42 27.90 19.42
N ALA A 537 31.49 28.36 18.77
CA ALA A 537 31.58 29.71 18.22
C ALA A 537 30.57 29.96 17.09
N LEU A 538 30.32 28.97 16.23
CA LEU A 538 29.28 29.08 15.21
C LEU A 538 27.89 29.08 15.84
N HIS A 539 27.68 28.26 16.88
CA HIS A 539 26.40 28.17 17.57
C HIS A 539 26.04 29.47 18.29
N GLU A 540 26.98 30.06 19.02
CA GLU A 540 26.79 31.38 19.67
C GLU A 540 26.51 32.49 18.65
N LYS A 541 27.02 32.36 17.42
CA LYS A 541 26.83 33.36 16.35
C LYS A 541 25.52 33.20 15.57
N TYR A 542 25.16 31.98 15.22
CA TYR A 542 24.06 31.69 14.29
C TYR A 542 22.86 30.98 14.94
N GLY A 543 23.00 30.49 16.16
CA GLY A 543 21.96 29.72 16.85
C GLY A 543 21.68 28.35 16.23
N ALA A 544 20.61 27.70 16.70
CA ALA A 544 20.10 26.45 16.13
C ALA A 544 18.93 26.67 15.17
N ASN A 545 18.85 25.82 14.16
CA ASN A 545 17.64 25.63 13.36
C ASN A 545 16.65 24.71 14.11
N LEU A 546 15.66 25.32 14.75
CA LEU A 546 14.63 24.61 15.52
C LEU A 546 13.71 23.75 14.64
N GLU A 547 13.58 24.06 13.35
CA GLU A 547 12.69 23.35 12.45
C GLU A 547 13.16 21.94 12.14
N VAL A 548 14.47 21.68 12.20
CA VAL A 548 15.06 20.37 11.91
C VAL A 548 15.48 19.62 13.17
N ASP A 549 15.57 20.30 14.31
CA ASP A 549 16.07 19.70 15.55
C ASP A 549 15.05 18.72 16.17
N ILE A 550 15.47 17.45 16.30
CA ILE A 550 14.60 16.38 16.80
C ILE A 550 14.33 16.53 18.29
N SER A 551 15.26 17.13 19.04
CA SER A 551 15.09 17.28 20.48
C SER A 551 14.01 18.30 20.80
N ILE A 552 13.99 19.42 20.08
CA ILE A 552 12.92 20.43 20.16
C ILE A 552 11.58 19.84 19.73
N LYS A 553 11.55 19.03 18.68
CA LYS A 553 10.32 18.35 18.26
C LYS A 553 9.79 17.45 19.36
N TYR A 554 10.62 16.61 19.98
CA TYR A 554 10.18 15.72 21.05
C TYR A 554 9.72 16.48 22.29
N LEU A 555 10.41 17.57 22.66
CA LEU A 555 9.95 18.46 23.72
C LEU A 555 8.57 19.05 23.40
N ASN A 556 8.30 19.41 22.14
CA ASN A 556 6.98 19.87 21.70
C ASN A 556 5.88 18.82 21.94
N PHE A 557 6.19 17.52 21.92
CA PHE A 557 5.25 16.44 22.25
C PHE A 557 5.13 16.15 23.75
N PHE A 558 6.22 16.22 24.52
CA PHE A 558 6.22 15.64 25.88
C PHE A 558 6.46 16.61 27.02
N LEU A 559 7.04 17.80 26.77
CA LEU A 559 7.22 18.80 27.81
C LEU A 559 5.88 19.49 28.06
N GLU A 560 5.26 19.36 29.23
CA GLU A 560 3.92 19.90 29.50
C GLU A 560 3.87 21.44 29.59
N ASP A 561 4.96 22.07 30.06
CA ASP A 561 5.04 23.52 30.27
C ASP A 561 5.31 24.27 28.95
N ASP A 562 4.33 25.05 28.50
CA ASP A 562 4.41 25.86 27.29
C ASP A 562 5.40 27.04 27.41
N ALA A 563 5.52 27.64 28.60
CA ALA A 563 6.44 28.74 28.85
C ALA A 563 7.90 28.26 28.88
N GLU A 564 8.13 27.10 29.48
CA GLU A 564 9.45 26.47 29.46
C GLU A 564 9.86 26.08 28.03
N LEU A 565 8.97 25.48 27.25
CA LEU A 565 9.23 25.13 25.85
C LEU A 565 9.60 26.36 25.02
N GLU A 566 8.85 27.45 25.17
CA GLU A 566 9.11 28.69 24.44
C GLU A 566 10.44 29.34 24.87
N HIS A 567 10.77 29.28 26.16
CA HIS A 567 12.07 29.71 26.65
C HIS A 567 13.22 28.90 26.01
N ILE A 568 13.12 27.57 26.00
CA ILE A 568 14.12 26.69 25.37
C ILE A 568 14.27 27.02 23.88
N LYS A 569 13.16 27.15 23.15
CA LYS A 569 13.16 27.52 21.72
C LYS A 569 13.88 28.85 21.50
N LYS A 570 13.55 29.87 22.29
CA LYS A 570 14.16 31.21 22.19
C LYS A 570 15.66 31.19 22.49
N GLU A 571 16.10 30.53 23.56
CA GLU A 571 17.50 30.51 23.96
C GLU A 571 18.36 29.65 23.03
N TYR A 572 17.86 28.49 22.58
CA TYR A 572 18.55 27.61 21.65
C TYR A 572 18.62 28.20 20.24
N GLY A 573 17.50 28.76 19.76
CA GLY A 573 17.45 29.44 18.46
C GLY A 573 18.35 30.68 18.40
N ALA A 574 18.66 31.30 19.53
CA ALA A 574 19.58 32.43 19.61
C ALA A 574 21.02 32.05 19.98
N GLY A 575 21.34 30.76 20.12
CA GLY A 575 22.69 30.28 20.41
C GLY A 575 23.17 30.44 21.87
N ARG A 576 22.27 30.81 22.79
CA ARG A 576 22.59 30.99 24.22
C ARG A 576 22.48 29.70 25.03
N MET A 577 21.64 28.77 24.60
CA MET A 577 21.54 27.41 25.14
C MET A 577 22.15 26.44 24.14
N PHE A 578 22.98 25.50 24.58
CA PHE A 578 23.65 24.54 23.69
C PHE A 578 22.83 23.27 23.46
N THR A 579 23.08 22.58 22.33
CA THR A 579 22.44 21.30 21.98
C THR A 579 22.51 20.27 23.11
N SER A 580 23.63 20.19 23.84
CA SER A 580 23.77 19.26 24.97
C SER A 580 22.76 19.54 26.08
N GLN A 581 22.51 20.82 26.39
CA GLN A 581 21.57 21.24 27.43
C GLN A 581 20.12 20.93 27.02
N VAL A 582 19.77 21.17 25.75
CA VAL A 582 18.45 20.81 25.20
C VAL A 582 18.23 19.30 25.26
N LYS A 583 19.25 18.52 24.85
CA LYS A 583 19.21 17.05 24.92
C LYS A 583 19.12 16.53 26.35
N GLU A 584 19.83 17.12 27.30
CA GLU A 584 19.74 16.79 28.72
C GLU A 584 18.31 17.00 29.24
N ARG A 585 17.71 18.16 28.95
CA ARG A 585 16.33 18.43 29.35
C ARG A 585 15.34 17.45 28.72
N LEU A 586 15.52 17.12 27.44
CA LEU A 586 14.70 16.11 26.78
C LEU A 586 14.83 14.74 27.47
N ILE A 587 16.05 14.32 27.81
CA ILE A 587 16.28 13.03 28.47
C ILE A 587 15.53 12.95 29.80
N GLU A 588 15.52 14.02 30.58
CA GLU A 588 14.74 14.08 31.83
C GLU A 588 13.25 13.85 31.57
N VAL A 589 12.68 14.63 30.65
CA VAL A 589 11.25 14.54 30.28
C VAL A 589 10.88 13.14 29.79
N LEU A 590 11.66 12.58 28.87
CA LEU A 590 11.39 11.25 28.32
C LEU A 590 11.58 10.15 29.35
N THR A 591 12.60 10.25 30.21
CA THR A 591 12.83 9.28 31.28
C THR A 591 11.65 9.27 32.24
N GLU A 592 11.11 10.44 32.60
CA GLU A 592 9.93 10.51 33.46
C GLU A 592 8.70 9.86 32.80
N VAL A 593 8.45 10.15 31.52
CA VAL A 593 7.33 9.55 30.75
C VAL A 593 7.47 8.03 30.68
N VAL A 594 8.64 7.53 30.31
CA VAL A 594 8.89 6.09 30.15
C VAL A 594 8.85 5.37 31.49
N GLU A 595 9.48 5.89 32.55
CA GLU A 595 9.45 5.24 33.88
C GLU A 595 8.05 5.27 34.51
N ARG A 596 7.24 6.31 34.22
CA ARG A 596 5.81 6.30 34.60
C ARG A 596 5.06 5.18 33.87
N HIS A 597 5.27 5.05 32.56
CA HIS A 597 4.64 4.01 31.76
C HIS A 597 5.07 2.61 32.22
N ARG A 598 6.37 2.38 32.46
CA ARG A 598 6.90 1.09 32.94
C ARG A 598 6.31 0.69 34.28
N ARG A 599 6.18 1.63 35.22
CA ARG A 599 5.51 1.37 36.51
C ARG A 599 4.03 1.01 36.33
N ALA A 600 3.30 1.73 35.46
CA ALA A 600 1.91 1.43 35.15
C ALA A 600 1.76 0.05 34.50
N ARG A 601 2.60 -0.26 33.50
CA ARG A 601 2.63 -1.55 32.80
C ARG A 601 2.95 -2.72 33.74
N ALA A 602 3.89 -2.53 34.68
CA ALA A 602 4.24 -3.55 35.67
C ALA A 602 3.07 -3.90 36.61
N ALA A 603 2.09 -3.01 36.77
CA ALA A 603 0.87 -3.25 37.53
C ALA A 603 -0.25 -3.92 36.70
N VAL A 604 -0.09 -4.06 35.38
CA VAL A 604 -1.07 -4.72 34.52
C VAL A 604 -0.91 -6.23 34.63
N THR A 605 -1.91 -6.89 35.21
CA THR A 605 -1.96 -8.34 35.31
C THR A 605 -2.63 -8.96 34.07
N ASP A 606 -2.45 -10.26 33.87
CA ASP A 606 -3.12 -10.96 32.77
C ASP A 606 -4.66 -10.95 32.95
N GLU A 607 -5.16 -11.00 34.19
CA GLU A 607 -6.60 -10.85 34.46
C GLU A 607 -7.12 -9.46 34.09
N MET A 608 -6.31 -8.43 34.24
CA MET A 608 -6.67 -7.10 33.76
C MET A 608 -6.77 -7.10 32.24
N VAL A 609 -5.80 -7.69 31.53
CA VAL A 609 -5.86 -7.82 30.06
C VAL A 609 -7.10 -8.57 29.63
N ASP A 610 -7.36 -9.73 30.24
CA ASP A 610 -8.55 -10.54 29.97
C ASP A 610 -9.83 -9.76 30.25
N ALA A 611 -9.85 -8.94 31.30
CA ALA A 611 -10.97 -8.07 31.57
C ALA A 611 -11.11 -6.99 30.48
N PHE A 612 -10.07 -6.26 30.09
CA PHE A 612 -10.20 -5.28 28.99
C PHE A 612 -10.63 -5.94 27.66
N MET A 613 -10.27 -7.20 27.45
CA MET A 613 -10.55 -7.95 26.22
C MET A 613 -11.81 -8.82 26.23
N ALA A 614 -12.46 -8.96 27.38
CA ALA A 614 -13.68 -9.76 27.50
C ALA A 614 -14.85 -9.10 26.78
N VAL A 615 -15.55 -9.88 25.97
CA VAL A 615 -16.84 -9.49 25.38
C VAL A 615 -17.89 -9.44 26.49
N ARG A 616 -18.06 -8.27 27.11
CA ARG A 616 -19.02 -8.05 28.20
C ARG A 616 -19.80 -6.75 28.03
N PRO A 617 -21.05 -6.68 28.53
CA PRO A 617 -21.70 -5.40 28.70
C PRO A 617 -20.86 -4.49 29.61
N LEU A 618 -20.77 -3.23 29.24
CA LEU A 618 -20.25 -2.17 30.10
C LEU A 618 -21.46 -1.39 30.62
N PRO A 619 -22.04 -1.77 31.78
CA PRO A 619 -23.14 -1.00 32.34
C PRO A 619 -22.68 0.42 32.62
N ASN A 620 -23.55 1.40 32.37
CA ASN A 620 -23.26 2.81 32.62
C ASN A 620 -22.08 3.37 31.81
N VAL A 621 -21.80 2.78 30.63
CA VAL A 621 -20.69 3.21 29.74
C VAL A 621 -20.78 4.67 29.27
N PHE A 622 -21.93 5.31 29.45
CA PHE A 622 -22.21 6.71 29.10
C PHE A 622 -22.48 7.61 30.32
N ASP A 623 -22.38 7.08 31.54
CA ASP A 623 -22.65 7.81 32.79
C ASP A 623 -21.38 8.43 33.40
#